data_AF-A0A4P9XWI4-F1
#
_entry.id   AF-A0A4P9XWI4-F1
#
_cell.length_a   1.000
_cell.length_b   1.000
_cell.length_c   1.000
_cell.angle_alpha   90.00
_cell.angle_beta   90.00
_cell.angle_gamma   90.00
#
_symmetry.space_group_name_H-M   'P 1'
#
loop_
_entity.id
_entity.type
_entity.pdbx_description
1 polymer ?
#
loop_
_entity_poly.entity_id
_entity_poly.type
_entity_poly.pdbx_seq_one_letter_code
_entity_poly.pdbx_strand_id
1 'polypeptide(L)'
;MYAAVVAPDNLKEINFVNQHRTTAGTIVQSLFRLKDTENMDGGYFVFPDISVRIEGVFRLRFTLYEISGQRVKDMGTAYSEPFRVYSAKQFPGMAESTCMTRAFSDQGVRIRIRKESRLSM
;
A
#
# COMPACT_ATOMS: atom_id res chain seq x y z
N MET A 1 -0.37 9.43 6.70
CA MET A 1 -1.49 8.60 6.21
C MET A 1 -1.40 7.21 6.83
N TYR A 2 -2.53 6.66 7.28
CA TYR A 2 -2.66 5.33 7.86
C TYR A 2 -3.36 4.40 6.88
N ALA A 3 -2.86 3.17 6.71
CA ALA A 3 -3.46 2.13 5.88
C ALA A 3 -4.03 1.01 6.77
N ALA A 4 -5.25 0.56 6.46
CA ALA A 4 -5.89 -0.57 7.12
C ALA A 4 -6.50 -1.53 6.09
N VAL A 5 -6.63 -2.80 6.46
CA VAL A 5 -7.32 -3.81 5.66
C VAL A 5 -8.81 -3.77 5.99
N VAL A 6 -9.65 -3.73 4.95
CA VAL A 6 -11.11 -3.74 5.09
C VAL A 6 -11.76 -4.80 4.21
N ALA A 7 -12.95 -5.24 4.61
CA ALA A 7 -13.79 -6.10 3.78
C ALA A 7 -14.18 -5.41 2.46
N PRO A 8 -14.23 -6.13 1.33
CA PRO A 8 -14.38 -5.53 0.01
C PRO A 8 -15.78 -4.96 -0.27
N ASP A 9 -16.78 -5.46 0.45
CA ASP A 9 -18.22 -5.22 0.27
C ASP A 9 -18.76 -4.15 1.23
N ASN A 10 -18.47 -4.30 2.52
CA ASN A 10 -19.04 -3.45 3.58
C ASN A 10 -18.00 -2.54 4.24
N LEU A 11 -16.75 -2.56 3.76
CA LEU A 11 -15.65 -1.70 4.20
C LEU A 11 -15.34 -1.79 5.71
N LYS A 12 -15.82 -2.84 6.39
CA LYS A 12 -15.52 -3.10 7.79
C LYS A 12 -14.03 -3.40 7.94
N GLU A 13 -13.39 -2.72 8.89
CA GLU A 13 -11.98 -2.93 9.20
C GLU A 13 -11.74 -4.30 9.83
N ILE A 14 -10.73 -4.99 9.32
CA ILE A 14 -10.35 -6.34 9.74
C ILE A 14 -8.95 -6.25 10.33
N ASN A 15 -8.82 -5.71 11.54
CA ASN A 15 -7.52 -5.52 12.18
C ASN A 15 -6.95 -6.80 12.79
N PHE A 16 -7.84 -7.68 13.27
CA PHE A 16 -7.48 -8.91 13.96
C PHE A 16 -8.35 -10.08 13.49
N VAL A 17 -7.73 -11.24 13.33
CA VAL A 17 -8.39 -12.53 13.12
C VAL A 17 -7.73 -13.52 14.08
N ASN A 18 -8.54 -14.23 14.88
CA ASN A 18 -8.05 -15.17 15.90
C ASN A 18 -6.98 -14.55 16.81
N GLN A 19 -7.20 -13.31 17.28
CA GLN A 19 -6.26 -12.53 18.10
C GLN A 19 -4.93 -12.13 17.43
N HIS A 20 -4.71 -12.50 16.16
CA HIS A 20 -3.54 -12.10 15.40
C HIS A 20 -3.85 -10.90 14.50
N ARG A 21 -2.92 -9.94 14.45
CA ARG A 21 -3.02 -8.79 13.56
C ARG A 21 -3.05 -9.27 12.10
N THR A 22 -3.95 -8.74 11.30
CA THR A 22 -4.06 -9.10 9.88
C THR A 22 -2.97 -8.47 9.03
N THR A 23 -2.50 -7.27 9.39
CA THR A 23 -1.43 -6.57 8.69
C THR A 23 -0.05 -6.82 9.30
N ALA A 24 0.98 -6.73 8.46
CA ALA A 24 2.39 -6.67 8.85
C ALA A 24 3.12 -5.59 8.03
N GLY A 25 4.31 -5.22 8.50
CA GLY A 25 5.11 -4.15 7.88
C GLY A 25 4.68 -2.76 8.34
N THR A 26 4.86 -1.80 7.45
CA THR A 26 4.64 -0.37 7.68
C THR A 26 3.28 0.10 7.17
N ILE A 27 2.38 0.39 8.11
CA ILE A 27 1.01 0.83 7.83
C ILE A 27 0.78 2.34 8.03
N VAL A 28 1.82 3.08 8.41
CA VAL A 28 1.79 4.54 8.53
C VAL A 28 2.86 5.10 7.60
N GLN A 29 2.49 6.08 6.79
CA GLN A 29 3.40 6.76 5.87
C GLN A 29 3.34 8.27 6.02
N SER A 30 4.51 8.89 5.94
CA SER A 30 4.67 10.33 5.82
C SER A 30 4.48 10.79 4.37
N LEU A 31 4.26 12.08 4.20
CA LEU A 31 4.18 12.70 2.88
C LEU A 31 5.57 12.74 2.25
N PHE A 32 5.69 12.24 1.02
CA PHE A 32 6.83 12.48 0.15
C PHE A 32 6.47 13.57 -0.86
N ARG A 33 7.39 14.51 -1.08
CA ARG A 33 7.33 15.44 -2.21
C ARG A 33 8.13 14.80 -3.34
N LEU A 34 7.42 14.38 -4.39
CA LEU A 34 8.00 13.66 -5.53
C LEU A 34 7.43 14.24 -6.81
N LYS A 35 8.06 13.90 -7.93
CA LYS A 35 7.55 14.10 -9.27
C LYS A 35 6.98 12.80 -9.82
N ASP A 36 5.85 12.88 -10.50
CA ASP A 36 5.29 11.74 -11.21
C ASP A 36 6.02 11.46 -12.55
N THR A 37 5.44 10.55 -13.33
CA THR A 37 5.96 10.16 -14.66
C THR A 37 5.86 11.27 -15.70
N GLU A 38 5.10 12.33 -15.43
CA GLU A 38 4.97 13.52 -16.28
C GLU A 38 5.82 14.69 -15.73
N ASN A 39 6.69 14.41 -14.75
CA ASN A 39 7.58 15.37 -14.11
C ASN A 39 6.84 16.49 -13.35
N MET A 40 5.59 16.24 -12.93
CA MET A 40 4.80 17.17 -12.12
C MET A 40 5.03 16.93 -10.63
N ASP A 41 5.32 17.99 -9.88
CA ASP A 41 5.47 17.93 -8.43
C ASP A 41 4.14 17.61 -7.73
N GLY A 42 4.19 16.67 -6.79
CA GLY A 42 3.03 16.22 -6.03
C GLY A 42 3.37 15.68 -4.65
N GLY A 43 2.31 15.46 -3.87
CA GLY A 43 2.38 14.88 -2.53
C GLY A 43 1.94 13.42 -2.54
N TYR A 44 2.84 12.50 -2.22
CA TYR A 44 2.59 11.06 -2.31
C TYR A 44 2.80 10.36 -0.97
N PHE A 45 1.95 9.38 -0.67
CA PHE A 45 2.13 8.45 0.44
C PHE A 45 2.39 7.06 -0.14
N VAL A 46 3.61 6.55 0.04
CA VAL A 46 4.05 5.30 -0.61
C VAL A 46 4.19 4.20 0.43
N PHE A 47 3.50 3.07 0.24
CA PHE A 47 3.51 1.93 1.15
C PHE A 47 4.28 0.74 0.53
N PRO A 48 5.62 0.73 0.56
CA PRO A 48 6.41 -0.31 -0.10
C PRO A 48 6.45 -1.64 0.69
N ASP A 49 6.07 -1.60 1.97
CA ASP A 49 6.16 -2.71 2.91
C ASP A 49 4.84 -2.85 3.67
N ILE A 50 3.78 -3.26 2.98
CA ILE A 50 2.53 -3.67 3.62
C ILE A 50 2.22 -5.11 3.20
N SER A 51 1.92 -5.95 4.19
CA SER A 51 1.55 -7.34 3.98
C SER A 51 0.26 -7.67 4.72
N VAL A 52 -0.52 -8.59 4.16
CA VAL A 52 -1.75 -9.14 4.76
C VAL A 52 -1.52 -10.62 5.02
N ARG A 53 -1.80 -11.06 6.25
CA ARG A 53 -1.47 -12.41 6.75
C ARG A 53 -2.58 -13.44 6.53
N ILE A 54 -3.74 -13.01 6.05
CA ILE A 54 -4.91 -13.86 5.82
C ILE A 54 -5.23 -13.90 4.33
N GLU A 55 -5.52 -15.10 3.84
CA GLU A 55 -5.97 -15.30 2.46
C GLU A 55 -7.38 -14.74 2.28
N GLY A 56 -7.68 -14.25 1.08
CA GLY A 56 -8.98 -13.68 0.77
C GLY A 56 -8.93 -12.51 -0.20
N VAL A 57 -10.05 -11.79 -0.31
CA VAL A 57 -10.18 -10.58 -1.11
C VAL A 57 -10.49 -9.42 -0.18
N PHE A 58 -9.74 -8.32 -0.32
CA PHE A 58 -9.79 -7.18 0.58
C PHE A 58 -9.62 -5.87 -0.18
N ARG A 59 -9.87 -4.75 0.50
CA ARG A 59 -9.42 -3.41 0.08
C ARG A 59 -8.47 -2.84 1.13
N LEU A 60 -7.63 -1.90 0.72
CA LEU A 60 -6.93 -1.02 1.64
C LEU A 60 -7.73 0.26 1.84
N ARG A 61 -7.94 0.65 3.10
CA ARG A 61 -8.47 1.94 3.50
C ARG A 61 -7.30 2.84 3.87
N PHE A 62 -7.21 4.01 3.26
CA PHE A 62 -6.19 5.01 3.53
C PHE A 62 -6.83 6.22 4.20
N THR A 63 -6.43 6.53 5.43
CA THR A 63 -6.91 7.71 6.16
C THR A 63 -5.80 8.74 6.31
N LEU A 64 -6.08 9.96 5.86
CA LEU A 64 -5.17 11.08 5.99
C LEU A 64 -5.39 11.74 7.35
N TYR A 65 -4.29 11.95 8.06
CA TYR A 65 -4.30 12.69 9.32
C TYR A 65 -3.42 13.93 9.19
N GLU A 66 -3.92 15.04 9.70
CA GLU A 66 -3.15 16.26 9.97
C GLU A 66 -2.76 16.26 11.45
N ILE A 67 -1.47 16.51 11.73
CA ILE A 67 -0.94 16.60 13.09
C ILE A 67 -0.55 18.06 13.32
N SER A 68 -1.16 18.69 14.33
CA SER A 68 -0.89 20.07 14.72
C SER A 68 -0.67 20.15 16.23
N GLY A 69 0.60 20.26 16.62
CA GLY A 69 1.01 20.14 18.02
C GLY A 69 0.64 18.76 18.59
N GLN A 70 -0.16 18.74 19.65
CA GLN A 70 -0.67 17.50 20.27
C GLN A 70 -2.03 17.04 19.69
N ARG A 71 -2.56 17.73 18.68
CA ARG A 71 -3.86 17.41 18.07
C ARG A 71 -3.65 16.60 16.79
N VAL A 72 -4.50 15.60 16.61
CA VAL A 72 -4.58 14.80 15.38
C VAL A 72 -5.99 14.96 14.81
N LYS A 73 -6.08 15.33 13.53
CA LYS A 73 -7.35 15.56 12.82
C LYS A 73 -7.46 14.60 11.64
N ASP A 74 -8.59 13.90 11.53
CA ASP A 74 -8.94 13.13 10.33
C ASP A 74 -9.32 14.11 9.20
N MET A 75 -8.65 13.98 8.06
CA MET A 75 -8.82 14.85 6.90
C MET A 75 -9.62 14.19 5.77
N GLY A 76 -9.85 12.89 5.85
CA GLY A 76 -10.50 12.14 4.79
C GLY A 76 -9.94 10.75 4.62
N THR A 77 -10.71 9.93 3.90
CA THR A 77 -10.41 8.53 3.65
C THR A 77 -10.59 8.19 2.18
N ALA A 78 -9.71 7.35 1.64
CA ALA A 78 -9.81 6.75 0.32
C ALA A 78 -9.71 5.22 0.42
N TYR A 79 -10.23 4.51 -0.58
CA TYR A 79 -10.18 3.05 -0.65
C TYR A 79 -9.48 2.60 -1.92
N SER A 80 -8.68 1.54 -1.84
CA SER A 80 -8.14 0.88 -3.03
C SER A 80 -9.22 0.10 -3.76
N GLU A 81 -8.91 -0.29 -4.99
CA GLU A 81 -9.59 -1.42 -5.64
C GLU A 81 -9.40 -2.72 -4.84
N PRO A 82 -10.32 -3.71 -4.98
CA PRO A 82 -10.16 -4.99 -4.33
C PRO A 82 -8.91 -5.70 -4.84
N PHE A 83 -8.18 -6.35 -3.93
CA PHE A 83 -7.03 -7.17 -4.24
C PHE A 83 -7.12 -8.51 -3.54
N ARG A 84 -6.45 -9.52 -4.10
CA ARG A 84 -6.45 -10.89 -3.58
C ARG A 84 -5.14 -11.19 -2.86
N VAL A 85 -5.25 -11.77 -1.66
CA VAL A 85 -4.15 -12.39 -0.94
C VAL A 85 -4.22 -13.88 -1.22
N TYR A 86 -3.19 -14.39 -1.88
CA TYR A 86 -3.12 -15.77 -2.35
C TYR A 86 -2.44 -16.67 -1.31
N SER A 87 -2.81 -17.95 -1.32
CA SER A 87 -1.97 -19.00 -0.74
C SER A 87 -0.63 -19.09 -1.49
N ALA A 88 0.39 -19.64 -0.83
CA ALA A 88 1.71 -19.82 -1.45
C ALA A 88 1.65 -20.65 -2.75
N LYS A 89 0.72 -21.61 -2.84
CA LYS A 89 0.55 -22.47 -4.03
C LYS A 89 -0.13 -21.77 -5.21
N GLN A 90 -1.00 -20.81 -4.93
CA GLN A 90 -1.80 -20.10 -5.94
C GLN A 90 -1.21 -18.73 -6.30
N PHE A 91 -0.14 -18.31 -5.62
CA PHE A 91 0.45 -17.01 -5.82
C PHE A 91 1.04 -16.89 -7.24
N PRO A 92 0.56 -15.95 -8.08
CA PRO A 92 0.98 -15.86 -9.47
C PRO A 92 2.38 -15.26 -9.67
N GLY A 93 3.08 -14.95 -8.58
CA GLY A 93 4.33 -14.20 -8.62
C GLY A 93 4.13 -12.70 -8.44
N MET A 94 5.25 -11.99 -8.27
CA MET A 94 5.24 -10.53 -8.16
C MET A 94 5.27 -9.91 -9.56
N ALA A 95 4.44 -8.90 -9.78
CA ALA A 95 4.55 -8.06 -10.98
C ALA A 95 5.91 -7.33 -11.03
N GLU A 96 6.32 -6.96 -12.24
CA GLU A 96 7.41 -6.02 -12.40
C GLU A 96 7.05 -4.64 -11.82
N SER A 97 8.06 -3.83 -11.52
CA SER A 97 7.82 -2.46 -11.06
C SER A 97 7.15 -1.64 -12.17
N THR A 98 6.21 -0.76 -11.82
CA THR A 98 5.63 0.17 -12.80
C THR A 98 6.57 1.34 -13.07
N CYS A 99 6.29 2.14 -14.11
CA CYS A 99 7.02 3.38 -14.37
C CYS A 99 7.00 4.33 -13.17
N MET A 100 5.85 4.48 -12.51
CA MET A 100 5.72 5.30 -11.32
C MET A 100 6.53 4.76 -10.14
N THR A 101 6.56 3.44 -9.93
CA THR A 101 7.40 2.81 -8.90
C THR A 101 8.90 3.07 -9.13
N ARG A 102 9.35 2.97 -10.38
CA ARG A 102 10.75 3.28 -10.76
C ARG A 102 11.06 4.76 -10.54
N ALA A 103 10.21 5.65 -11.06
CA ALA A 103 10.39 7.09 -10.91
C ALA A 103 10.47 7.54 -9.43
N PHE A 104 9.66 6.95 -8.56
CA PHE A 104 9.73 7.24 -7.11
C PHE A 104 11.00 6.67 -6.46
N SER A 105 11.45 5.48 -6.88
CA SER A 105 12.72 4.92 -6.40
C SER A 105 13.92 5.77 -6.81
N ASP A 106 13.94 6.30 -8.04
CA ASP A 106 15.01 7.16 -8.55
C ASP A 106 15.09 8.50 -7.78
N GLN A 107 13.97 8.90 -7.17
CA GLN A 107 13.87 10.07 -6.28
C GLN A 107 14.17 9.75 -4.80
N GLY A 108 14.67 8.55 -4.50
CA GLY A 108 15.14 8.16 -3.17
C GLY A 108 14.09 7.48 -2.28
N VAL A 109 12.89 7.19 -2.79
CA VAL A 109 11.93 6.38 -2.02
C VAL A 109 12.44 4.94 -1.96
N ARG A 110 12.53 4.39 -0.75
CA ARG A 110 13.05 3.02 -0.50
C ARG A 110 12.03 1.96 -0.94
N ILE A 111 11.96 1.67 -2.23
CA ILE A 111 11.08 0.65 -2.83
C ILE A 111 11.94 -0.40 -3.53
N ARG A 112 11.55 -1.67 -3.43
CA ARG A 112 12.22 -2.75 -4.16
C ARG A 112 11.85 -2.72 -5.64
N ILE A 113 12.83 -2.47 -6.50
CA ILE A 113 12.65 -2.53 -7.95
C ILE A 113 12.79 -3.97 -8.46
N ARG A 114 11.82 -4.40 -9.26
CA ARG A 114 11.79 -5.71 -9.93
C ARG A 114 11.78 -5.50 -11.43
N LYS A 115 12.68 -6.16 -12.14
CA LYS A 115 12.74 -6.23 -13.61
C LYS A 115 11.97 -7.46 -14.09
N GLU A 116 11.42 -7.39 -15.30
CA GLU A 116 10.75 -8.51 -15.95
C GLU A 116 11.64 -9.77 -15.93
N SER A 117 11.04 -10.91 -15.56
CA SER A 117 11.71 -12.19 -15.56
C SER A 117 11.80 -12.68 -17.00
N ARG A 118 13.03 -12.88 -17.51
CA ARG A 118 13.29 -13.43 -18.87
C ARG A 118 12.78 -14.87 -19.08
N LEU A 119 12.13 -15.48 -18.09
CA LEU A 119 11.60 -16.85 -18.15
C LEU A 119 10.12 -16.85 -18.54
N SER A 120 9.83 -16.37 -19.74
CA SER A 120 8.59 -16.67 -20.47
C SER A 120 8.81 -16.49 -21.97
N MET A 121 9.55 -17.44 -22.55
CA MET A 121 9.45 -17.82 -23.96
C MET A 121 9.44 -19.34 -24.02
#